data_AF-U4VCV4-F1
#
_entry.id   AF-U4VCV4-F1
#
_cell.length_a   1.000
_cell.length_b   1.000
_cell.length_c   1.000
_cell.angle_alpha   90.00
_cell.angle_beta   90.00
_cell.angle_gamma   90.00
#
_symmetry.space_group_name_H-M   'P 1'
#
loop_
_entity.id
_entity.type
_entity.pdbx_description
1 polymer ?
#
loop_
_entity_poly.entity_id
_entity_poly.type
_entity_poly.pdbx_seq_one_letter_code
_entity_poly.pdbx_strand_id
1 'polypeptide(L)'
;MAKKGISIRQIVRQTGHSRKLVRDVLRGQRLDVFRTKPSSLDNWLPWLNNRWEEGGARNALALWREMKAKGFPGQSGVVSQWAQRRRLAEKAGQSGFARTPSSRVIARLMTAARDDLAKSEAILVAAIEVNVPELVAARKAIGGDFQSMIRSKSAAKLERLA
;
A
#
# COMPACT_ATOMS: atom_id res chain seq x y z
N MET A 1 -12.92 -8.58 -8.69
CA MET A 1 -13.96 -9.45 -8.07
C MET A 1 -15.34 -9.17 -8.66
N ALA A 2 -15.85 -7.93 -8.68
CA ALA A 2 -17.15 -7.60 -9.29
C ALA A 2 -17.25 -7.85 -10.80
N LYS A 3 -16.17 -7.59 -11.55
CA LYS A 3 -16.10 -7.80 -13.02
C LYS A 3 -16.09 -9.26 -13.46
N LYS A 4 -16.11 -10.24 -12.54
CA LYS A 4 -16.04 -11.68 -12.84
C LYS A 4 -17.37 -12.43 -12.66
N GLY A 5 -18.51 -11.71 -12.50
CA GLY A 5 -19.83 -12.36 -12.36
C GLY A 5 -20.02 -13.19 -11.09
N ILE A 6 -19.13 -13.06 -10.09
CA ILE A 6 -19.18 -13.86 -8.86
C ILE A 6 -20.37 -13.40 -8.01
N SER A 7 -21.21 -14.35 -7.59
CA SER A 7 -22.38 -14.05 -6.76
C SER A 7 -21.99 -13.47 -5.39
N ILE A 8 -22.81 -12.56 -4.87
CA ILE A 8 -22.60 -11.95 -3.54
C ILE A 8 -22.46 -13.03 -2.45
N ARG A 9 -23.24 -14.12 -2.55
CA ARG A 9 -23.21 -15.23 -1.58
C ARG A 9 -21.83 -15.90 -1.55
N GLN A 10 -21.20 -16.08 -2.71
CA GLN A 10 -19.88 -16.68 -2.81
C GLN A 10 -18.78 -15.75 -2.28
N ILE A 11 -18.90 -14.44 -2.53
CA ILE A 11 -17.97 -13.44 -1.97
C ILE A 11 -18.03 -13.43 -0.45
N VAL A 12 -19.24 -13.48 0.14
CA VAL A 12 -19.42 -13.59 1.60
C VAL A 12 -18.73 -14.84 2.15
N ARG A 13 -18.97 -16.01 1.54
CA ARG A 13 -18.37 -17.28 1.98
C ARG A 13 -16.83 -17.28 1.88
N GLN A 14 -16.27 -16.67 0.84
CA GLN A 14 -14.82 -16.62 0.64
C GLN A 14 -14.13 -15.59 1.52
N THR A 15 -14.80 -14.48 1.83
CA THR A 15 -14.18 -13.36 2.54
C THR A 15 -14.53 -13.31 4.03
N GLY A 16 -15.55 -14.04 4.49
CA GLY A 16 -16.03 -13.99 5.88
C GLY A 16 -16.72 -12.68 6.27
N HIS A 17 -16.87 -11.73 5.34
CA HIS A 17 -17.46 -10.43 5.62
C HIS A 17 -18.98 -10.47 5.52
N SER A 18 -19.66 -9.59 6.27
CA SER A 18 -21.12 -9.52 6.24
C SER A 18 -21.65 -9.24 4.83
N ARG A 19 -22.81 -9.82 4.51
CA ARG A 19 -23.46 -9.60 3.21
C ARG A 19 -23.77 -8.13 2.93
N LYS A 20 -23.99 -7.33 3.98
CA LYS A 20 -24.16 -5.88 3.88
C LYS A 20 -22.87 -5.21 3.42
N LEU A 21 -21.75 -5.51 4.07
CA LEU A 21 -20.44 -4.97 3.70
C LEU A 21 -20.07 -5.28 2.24
N VAL A 22 -20.30 -6.52 1.81
CA VAL A 22 -20.03 -6.94 0.43
C VAL A 22 -20.89 -6.14 -0.56
N ARG A 23 -22.17 -5.88 -0.26
CA ARG A 23 -23.03 -5.04 -1.11
C ARG A 23 -22.55 -3.60 -1.16
N ASP A 24 -22.18 -3.02 -0.02
CA ASP A 24 -21.77 -1.62 0.09
C ASP A 24 -20.46 -1.39 -0.69
N VAL A 25 -19.49 -2.31 -0.55
CA VAL A 25 -18.24 -2.28 -1.33
C VAL A 25 -18.50 -2.47 -2.83
N LEU A 26 -19.39 -3.39 -3.23
CA LEU A 26 -19.74 -3.60 -4.64
C LEU A 26 -20.45 -2.38 -5.27
N ARG A 27 -21.18 -1.61 -4.47
CA ARG A 27 -21.80 -0.34 -4.86
C ARG A 27 -20.81 0.84 -4.87
N GLY A 28 -19.53 0.59 -4.59
CA GLY A 28 -18.49 1.61 -4.55
C GLY A 28 -18.53 2.47 -3.29
N GLN A 29 -19.26 2.06 -2.25
CA GLN A 29 -19.31 2.78 -0.99
C GLN A 29 -17.99 2.54 -0.24
N ARG A 30 -17.20 3.61 -0.06
CA ARG A 30 -15.99 3.56 0.76
C ARG A 30 -16.42 3.53 2.23
N LEU A 31 -15.99 2.49 2.94
CA LEU A 31 -16.27 2.26 4.35
C LEU A 31 -15.44 3.20 5.23
N ASP A 32 -15.67 4.51 5.11
CA ASP A 32 -15.38 5.41 6.22
C ASP A 32 -16.47 5.13 7.26
N VAL A 33 -16.17 4.28 8.24
CA VAL A 33 -17.05 3.79 9.31
C VAL A 33 -17.72 4.91 10.13
N PHE A 34 -17.33 6.18 9.90
CA PHE A 34 -17.86 7.37 10.57
C PHE A 34 -18.37 8.47 9.61
N ARG A 35 -19.36 8.17 8.75
CA ARG A 35 -20.18 9.23 8.13
C ARG A 35 -21.67 8.99 8.34
N THR A 36 -22.21 9.63 9.37
CA THR A 36 -23.64 9.64 9.70
C THR A 36 -24.41 10.79 9.02
N LYS A 37 -23.77 11.61 8.18
CA LYS A 37 -24.48 12.65 7.40
C LYS A 37 -24.00 12.67 5.94
N PRO A 38 -24.91 12.64 4.94
CA PRO A 38 -24.53 12.89 3.56
C PRO A 38 -23.89 14.28 3.47
N SER A 39 -22.69 14.32 2.89
CA SER A 39 -21.99 15.57 2.66
C SER A 39 -22.59 16.27 1.45
N SER A 40 -22.63 17.60 1.45
CA SER A 40 -22.93 18.38 0.24
C SER A 40 -22.02 18.04 -0.94
N LEU A 41 -20.86 17.43 -0.66
CA LEU A 41 -19.91 16.94 -1.65
C LEU A 41 -20.36 15.65 -2.34
N ASP A 42 -21.25 14.85 -1.76
CA ASP A 42 -21.54 13.49 -2.23
C ASP A 42 -22.15 13.49 -3.65
N ASN A 43 -23.04 14.44 -3.93
CA ASN A 43 -23.62 14.64 -5.28
C ASN A 43 -22.60 15.17 -6.31
N TRP A 44 -21.48 15.73 -5.83
CA TRP A 44 -20.43 16.32 -6.66
C TRP A 44 -19.22 15.41 -6.84
N LEU A 45 -19.17 14.27 -6.15
CA LEU A 45 -18.09 13.30 -6.26
C LEU A 45 -17.83 12.81 -7.69
N PRO A 46 -18.86 12.49 -8.52
CA PRO A 46 -18.61 12.06 -9.90
C PRO A 46 -17.90 13.13 -10.72
N TRP A 47 -18.34 14.39 -10.61
CA TRP A 47 -17.74 15.51 -11.31
C TRP A 47 -16.29 15.76 -10.84
N LEU A 48 -16.07 15.76 -9.52
CA LEU A 48 -14.75 15.92 -8.92
C LEU A 48 -13.76 14.83 -9.34
N ASN A 49 -14.21 13.57 -9.39
CA ASN A 49 -13.37 12.46 -9.83
C ASN A 49 -12.96 12.63 -11.29
N ASN A 50 -13.88 12.95 -12.19
CA ASN A 50 -13.55 13.16 -13.60
C ASN A 50 -12.53 14.29 -13.79
N ARG A 51 -12.75 15.45 -13.16
CA ARG A 51 -11.82 16.59 -13.22
C ARG A 51 -10.44 16.30 -12.61
N TRP A 52 -10.38 15.40 -11.63
CA TRP A 52 -9.13 14.98 -10.99
C TRP A 52 -8.29 14.07 -11.89
N GLU A 53 -8.94 13.19 -12.66
CA GLU A 53 -8.28 12.28 -13.61
C GLU A 53 -7.92 12.97 -14.93
N GLU A 54 -8.67 13.99 -15.36
CA GLU A 54 -8.37 14.83 -16.54
C GLU A 54 -7.05 15.65 -16.42
N GLY A 55 -6.40 15.63 -15.25
CA GLY A 55 -5.06 16.21 -15.05
C GLY A 55 -5.00 17.74 -14.91
N GLY A 56 -6.08 18.46 -15.22
CA GLY A 56 -6.08 19.93 -15.26
C GLY A 56 -6.19 20.66 -13.92
N ALA A 57 -6.71 20.04 -12.87
CA ALA A 57 -7.02 20.74 -11.62
C ALA A 57 -6.71 19.93 -10.35
N ARG A 58 -5.41 19.70 -10.07
CA ARG A 58 -4.96 19.18 -8.76
C ARG A 58 -4.99 20.23 -7.65
N ASN A 59 -5.31 21.49 -7.99
CA ASN A 59 -5.51 22.59 -7.04
C ASN A 59 -6.94 22.57 -6.50
N ALA A 60 -7.08 22.32 -5.20
CA ALA A 60 -8.39 22.23 -4.52
C ALA A 60 -9.18 23.55 -4.57
N LEU A 61 -8.51 24.70 -4.54
CA LEU A 61 -9.18 26.00 -4.61
C LEU A 61 -9.71 26.29 -6.02
N ALA A 62 -8.97 25.89 -7.06
CA ALA A 62 -9.42 25.99 -8.44
C ALA A 62 -10.66 25.10 -8.68
N LEU A 63 -10.61 23.85 -8.22
CA LEU A 63 -11.76 22.94 -8.24
C LEU A 63 -12.97 23.55 -7.52
N TRP A 64 -12.77 24.13 -6.34
CA TRP A 64 -13.86 24.77 -5.61
C TRP A 64 -14.46 25.97 -6.36
N ARG A 65 -13.64 26.81 -6.99
CA ARG A 65 -14.15 27.94 -7.81
C ARG A 65 -14.99 27.45 -9.00
N GLU A 66 -14.54 26.42 -9.71
CA GLU A 66 -15.30 25.80 -10.79
C GLU A 66 -16.62 25.18 -10.29
N MET A 67 -16.57 24.46 -9.16
CA MET A 67 -17.76 23.91 -8.52
C MET A 67 -18.73 25.02 -8.10
N LYS A 68 -18.21 26.13 -7.56
CA LYS A 68 -19.03 27.25 -7.11
C LYS A 68 -19.74 27.92 -8.29
N ALA A 69 -19.05 28.11 -9.41
CA ALA A 69 -19.64 28.62 -10.65
C ALA A 69 -20.76 27.70 -11.19
N LYS A 70 -20.68 26.39 -10.94
CA LYS A 70 -21.69 25.40 -11.34
C LYS A 70 -22.83 25.21 -10.32
N GLY A 71 -22.84 25.94 -9.21
CA GLY A 71 -23.91 25.90 -8.22
C GLY A 71 -23.61 25.05 -6.97
N PHE A 72 -22.35 24.76 -6.67
CA PHE A 72 -22.00 24.06 -5.43
C PHE A 72 -22.32 24.89 -4.17
N PRO A 73 -23.09 24.35 -3.21
CA PRO A 73 -23.46 25.09 -2.00
C PRO A 73 -22.37 25.06 -0.91
N GLY A 74 -21.36 24.20 -1.03
CA GLY A 74 -20.37 23.98 0.04
C GLY A 74 -19.18 24.96 0.06
N GLN A 75 -18.44 24.91 1.16
CA GLN A 75 -17.22 25.70 1.38
C GLN A 75 -15.98 25.05 0.76
N SER A 76 -14.95 25.86 0.51
CA SER A 76 -13.66 25.42 -0.07
C SER A 76 -12.96 24.37 0.79
N GLY A 77 -13.09 24.45 2.13
CA GLY A 77 -12.47 23.51 3.06
C GLY A 77 -12.88 22.05 2.83
N VAL A 78 -14.13 21.79 2.42
CA VAL A 78 -14.60 20.42 2.16
C VAL A 78 -13.94 19.84 0.91
N VAL A 79 -13.75 20.66 -0.13
CA VAL A 79 -13.05 20.28 -1.36
C VAL A 79 -11.55 20.08 -1.08
N SER A 80 -10.94 20.94 -0.25
CA SER A 80 -9.56 20.81 0.19
C SER A 80 -9.30 19.52 0.97
N GLN A 81 -10.19 19.17 1.90
CA GLN A 81 -10.11 17.89 2.63
C GLN A 81 -10.26 16.70 1.70
N TRP A 82 -11.21 16.75 0.77
CA TRP A 82 -11.39 15.71 -0.24
C TRP A 82 -10.14 15.53 -1.11
N ALA A 83 -9.58 16.62 -1.63
CA ALA A 83 -8.37 16.60 -2.44
C ALA A 83 -7.17 16.07 -1.65
N GLN A 84 -7.03 16.45 -0.38
CA GLN A 84 -5.97 15.96 0.48
C GLN A 84 -6.09 14.45 0.73
N ARG A 85 -7.30 13.95 1.04
CA ARG A 85 -7.55 12.50 1.17
C ARG A 85 -7.21 11.76 -0.13
N ARG A 86 -7.50 12.37 -1.29
CA ARG A 86 -7.19 11.77 -2.60
C ARG A 86 -5.70 11.66 -2.83
N ARG A 87 -4.92 12.72 -2.56
CA ARG A 87 -3.44 12.69 -2.62
C ARG A 87 -2.85 11.67 -1.65
N LEU A 88 -3.37 11.59 -0.43
CA LEU A 88 -2.92 10.59 0.54
C LEU A 88 -3.23 9.17 0.07
N ALA A 89 -4.38 8.93 -0.56
CA ALA A 89 -4.72 7.63 -1.12
C ALA A 89 -3.85 7.27 -2.35
N GLU A 90 -3.53 8.22 -3.21
CA GLU A 90 -2.58 8.04 -4.31
C GLU A 90 -1.18 7.73 -3.77
N LYS A 91 -0.72 8.49 -2.78
CA LYS A 91 0.54 8.24 -2.09
C LYS A 91 0.53 6.90 -1.36
N ALA A 92 -0.59 6.48 -0.79
CA ALA A 92 -0.73 5.18 -0.13
C ALA A 92 -0.68 4.02 -1.15
N GLY A 93 -1.36 4.18 -2.29
CA GLY A 93 -1.30 3.26 -3.42
C GLY A 93 0.11 3.15 -4.04
N GLN A 94 0.86 4.26 -4.03
CA GLN A 94 2.29 4.27 -4.34
C GLN A 94 3.12 3.62 -3.22
N SER A 95 2.80 3.89 -1.95
CA SER A 95 3.61 3.49 -0.78
C SER A 95 3.66 1.99 -0.49
N GLY A 96 2.78 1.18 -1.10
CA GLY A 96 2.90 -0.28 -1.07
C GLY A 96 4.20 -0.76 -1.72
N PHE A 97 4.76 0.04 -2.64
CA PHE A 97 6.00 -0.26 -3.36
C PHE A 97 7.05 0.87 -3.29
N ALA A 98 6.66 2.10 -2.89
CA ALA A 98 7.49 3.31 -3.10
C ALA A 98 8.29 3.79 -1.87
N ARG A 99 8.15 3.19 -0.69
CA ARG A 99 9.17 3.42 0.35
C ARG A 99 10.26 2.40 0.16
N THR A 100 11.40 2.86 -0.35
CA THR A 100 12.64 2.08 -0.26
C THR A 100 12.81 1.68 1.21
N PRO A 101 12.83 0.38 1.52
CA PRO A 101 13.01 -0.10 2.87
C PRO A 101 14.34 0.45 3.41
N SER A 102 14.38 0.80 4.70
CA SER A 102 15.62 1.28 5.29
C SER A 102 16.69 0.18 5.26
N SER A 103 17.96 0.58 5.28
CA SER A 103 19.09 -0.36 5.37
C SER A 103 18.93 -1.35 6.53
N ARG A 104 18.42 -0.90 7.68
CA ARG A 104 18.14 -1.76 8.85
C ARG A 104 17.04 -2.78 8.56
N VAL A 105 15.98 -2.41 7.84
CA VAL A 105 14.91 -3.33 7.44
C VAL A 105 15.47 -4.37 6.48
N ILE A 106 16.21 -3.94 5.44
CA ILE A 106 16.86 -4.85 4.48
C ILE A 106 17.78 -5.83 5.22
N ALA A 107 18.67 -5.34 6.08
CA ALA A 107 19.59 -6.17 6.84
C ALA A 107 18.84 -7.21 7.69
N ARG A 108 17.78 -6.80 8.39
CA ARG A 108 16.93 -7.71 9.19
C ARG A 108 16.27 -8.80 8.32
N LEU A 109 15.69 -8.42 7.18
CA LEU A 109 15.07 -9.36 6.23
C LEU A 109 16.07 -10.37 5.67
N MET A 110 17.29 -9.90 5.35
CA MET A 110 18.35 -10.75 4.79
C MET A 110 18.98 -11.68 5.82
N THR A 111 18.93 -11.36 7.11
CA THR A 111 19.67 -12.10 8.16
C THR A 111 18.78 -12.83 9.15
N ALA A 112 17.90 -12.12 9.85
CA ALA A 112 17.20 -12.63 11.04
C ALA A 112 15.77 -13.08 10.77
N ALA A 113 15.07 -12.42 9.85
CA ALA A 113 13.65 -12.70 9.55
C ALA A 113 13.48 -13.71 8.40
N ARG A 114 14.41 -14.65 8.22
CA ARG A 114 14.45 -15.51 7.02
C ARG A 114 13.30 -16.50 6.94
N ASP A 115 12.78 -16.92 8.09
CA ASP A 115 11.84 -18.04 8.20
C ASP A 115 10.39 -17.58 8.42
N ASP A 116 10.14 -16.29 8.62
CA ASP A 116 8.82 -15.71 8.87
C ASP A 116 8.64 -14.39 8.10
N LEU A 117 8.69 -14.49 6.77
CA LEU A 117 8.50 -13.36 5.85
C LEU A 117 7.02 -13.19 5.50
N ALA A 118 6.48 -11.99 5.71
CA ALA A 118 5.19 -11.63 5.14
C ALA A 118 5.28 -11.59 3.61
N LYS A 119 4.16 -11.80 2.90
CA LYS A 119 4.13 -11.89 1.42
C LYS A 119 4.78 -10.69 0.72
N SER A 120 4.57 -9.48 1.23
CA SER A 120 5.18 -8.26 0.68
C SER A 120 6.70 -8.23 0.90
N GLU A 121 7.18 -8.75 2.02
CA GLU A 121 8.60 -8.81 2.33
C GLU A 121 9.30 -9.90 1.51
N ALA A 122 8.65 -11.05 1.27
CA ALA A 122 9.18 -12.09 0.38
C ALA A 122 9.37 -11.60 -1.06
N ILE A 123 8.41 -10.82 -1.58
CA ILE A 123 8.52 -10.19 -2.90
C ILE A 123 9.70 -9.21 -2.94
N LEU A 124 9.87 -8.41 -1.89
CA LEU A 124 10.99 -7.49 -1.75
C LEU A 124 12.33 -8.23 -1.69
N VAL A 125 12.45 -9.29 -0.89
CA VAL A 125 13.67 -10.10 -0.78
C VAL A 125 14.01 -10.73 -2.14
N ALA A 126 13.04 -11.33 -2.84
CA ALA A 126 13.28 -11.90 -4.16
C ALA A 126 13.79 -10.85 -5.16
N ALA A 127 13.24 -9.62 -5.12
CA ALA A 127 13.74 -8.53 -5.96
C ALA A 127 15.18 -8.13 -5.62
N ILE A 128 15.54 -8.09 -4.33
CA ILE A 128 16.92 -7.82 -3.89
C ILE A 128 17.87 -8.93 -4.33
N GLU A 129 17.47 -10.20 -4.18
CA GLU A 129 18.29 -11.36 -4.57
C GLU A 129 18.61 -11.38 -6.07
N VAL A 130 17.67 -10.95 -6.91
CA VAL A 130 17.87 -10.85 -8.37
C VAL A 130 18.79 -9.69 -8.74
N ASN A 131 18.68 -8.55 -8.06
CA ASN A 131 19.34 -7.31 -8.49
C ASN A 131 20.65 -7.01 -7.75
N VAL A 132 20.88 -7.61 -6.58
CA VAL A 132 22.06 -7.34 -5.74
C VAL A 132 22.71 -8.65 -5.27
N PRO A 133 23.45 -9.34 -6.16
CA PRO A 133 24.05 -10.65 -5.86
C PRO A 133 25.09 -10.58 -4.72
N GLU A 134 25.74 -9.44 -4.49
CA GLU A 134 26.68 -9.25 -3.38
C GLU A 134 25.99 -9.40 -2.02
N LEU A 135 24.74 -8.93 -1.91
CA LEU A 135 23.93 -9.09 -0.70
C LEU A 135 23.56 -10.56 -0.44
N VAL A 136 23.39 -11.35 -1.51
CA VAL A 136 23.16 -12.80 -1.41
C VAL A 136 24.42 -13.52 -0.94
N ALA A 137 25.60 -13.14 -1.46
CA ALA A 137 26.87 -13.68 -1.01
C ALA A 137 27.11 -13.40 0.48
N ALA A 138 26.90 -12.14 0.92
CA ALA A 138 27.00 -11.75 2.32
C ALA A 138 26.02 -12.54 3.21
N ARG A 139 24.78 -12.74 2.74
CA ARG A 139 23.77 -13.54 3.45
C ARG A 139 24.23 -14.99 3.69
N LYS A 140 24.86 -15.63 2.68
CA LYS A 140 25.38 -16.99 2.77
C LYS A 140 26.56 -17.09 3.74
N ALA A 141 27.52 -16.16 3.66
CA ALA A 141 28.67 -16.13 4.55
C ALA A 141 28.26 -15.99 6.03
N ILE A 142 27.32 -15.09 6.34
CA ILE A 142 26.85 -14.87 7.71
C ILE A 142 26.01 -16.05 8.21
N GLY A 143 25.11 -16.59 7.37
CA GLY A 143 24.11 -17.56 7.81
C GLY A 143 24.56 -19.02 7.77
N GLY A 144 25.45 -19.36 6.84
CA GLY A 144 25.99 -20.71 6.69
C GLY A 144 27.34 -20.81 7.37
N ASP A 145 28.33 -20.14 6.79
CA ASP A 145 29.74 -20.34 7.17
C ASP A 145 29.99 -19.89 8.61
N PHE A 146 29.61 -18.66 8.97
CA PHE A 146 29.84 -18.14 10.32
C PHE A 146 29.07 -18.92 11.39
N GLN A 147 27.79 -19.23 11.16
CA GLN A 147 27.01 -20.05 12.11
C GLN A 147 27.59 -21.46 12.27
N SER A 148 28.03 -22.07 11.17
CA SER A 148 28.72 -23.38 11.18
C SER A 148 30.03 -23.31 11.97
N MET A 149 30.83 -22.26 11.76
CA MET A 149 32.08 -22.02 12.48
C MET A 149 31.87 -21.84 13.99
N ILE A 150 30.86 -21.07 14.41
CA ILE A 150 30.51 -20.88 15.82
C ILE A 150 30.10 -22.22 16.44
N ARG A 151 29.26 -23.00 15.76
CA ARG A 151 28.86 -24.33 16.24
C ARG A 151 30.02 -25.32 16.31
N SER A 152 30.97 -25.24 15.38
CA SER A 152 32.13 -26.14 15.33
C SER A 152 33.36 -25.64 16.10
N LYS A 153 33.29 -24.47 16.77
CA LYS A 153 34.39 -23.82 17.52
C LYS A 153 35.71 -23.72 16.75
N SER A 154 35.67 -23.50 15.44
CA SER A 154 36.87 -23.54 14.59
C SER A 154 37.41 -22.13 14.32
N ALA A 155 38.25 -21.63 15.22
CA ALA A 155 38.84 -20.29 15.13
C ALA A 155 39.70 -20.08 13.86
N ALA A 156 40.35 -21.14 13.38
CA ALA A 156 41.22 -21.10 12.19
C ALA A 156 40.49 -20.73 10.88
N LYS A 157 39.15 -20.82 10.83
CA LYS A 157 38.36 -20.45 9.65
C LYS A 157 38.04 -18.96 9.57
N LEU A 158 38.26 -18.19 10.64
CA LEU A 158 38.04 -16.73 10.64
C LEU A 158 39.09 -15.97 9.83
N GLU A 159 40.34 -16.45 9.79
CA GLU A 159 41.44 -15.78 9.06
C GLU A 159 41.30 -15.86 7.53
N ARG A 160 40.46 -16.76 7.00
CA ARG A 160 40.26 -16.93 5.54
C ARG A 160 39.18 -16.04 4.95
N LEU A 161 38.49 -15.24 5.75
CA LEU A 161 37.40 -14.35 5.32
C LEU A 161 37.78 -12.86 5.32
N ALA A 162 39.02 -12.53 5.69
CA ALA A 162 39.61 -11.20 5.59
C ALA A 162 40.47 -11.09 4.31
#